data_AF-A0A6N7IJU1-F1
#
_entry.id   AF-A0A6N7IJU1-F1
#
_cell.length_a   1.000
_cell.length_b   1.000
_cell.length_c   1.000
_cell.angle_alpha   90.00
_cell.angle_beta   90.00
_cell.angle_gamma   90.00
#
_symmetry.space_group_name_H-M   'P 1'
#
loop_
_entity.id
_entity.type
_entity.pdbx_description
1 polymer ?
#
loop_
_entity_poly.entity_id
_entity_poly.type
_entity_poly.pdbx_seq_one_letter_code
_entity_poly.pdbx_strand_id
1 'polypeptide(L)'
;MTLGSGRRTAWLQAAMLVVGGVLLPLGLVVIVLGWYGAAHTPYLFEQNSYLISGGVFGLGLVVAGGFLFFGAWLARIAADNREAMHRLARGLDALAQTAGREAPGTLVATSKGSMVHRVDCPLVGEREDLHVVPVDGDGFQPCGVCQPPL
;
A
#
# COMPACT_ATOMS: atom_id res chain seq x y z
N MET A 1 -8.52 -23.51 11.44
CA MET A 1 -9.32 -22.68 12.38
C MET A 1 -9.22 -21.16 12.16
N THR A 2 -8.74 -20.67 11.00
CA THR A 2 -8.48 -19.23 10.74
C THR A 2 -9.54 -18.51 9.91
N LEU A 3 -10.45 -19.23 9.24
CA LEU A 3 -11.53 -18.63 8.43
C LEU A 3 -12.51 -17.77 9.25
N GLY A 4 -12.60 -18.01 10.56
CA GLY A 4 -13.48 -17.25 11.46
C GLY A 4 -12.94 -15.89 11.87
N SER A 5 -11.61 -15.69 11.97
CA SER A 5 -11.03 -14.43 12.47
C SER A 5 -11.09 -13.31 11.45
N GLY A 6 -10.74 -13.59 10.19
CA GLY A 6 -10.76 -12.58 9.12
C GLY A 6 -12.16 -12.04 8.81
N ARG A 7 -13.18 -12.90 8.88
CA ARG A 7 -14.58 -12.47 8.71
C ARG A 7 -15.05 -11.59 9.87
N ARG A 8 -14.62 -11.88 11.10
CA ARG A 8 -14.95 -11.06 12.29
C ARG A 8 -14.29 -9.68 12.22
N THR A 9 -13.02 -9.59 11.83
CA THR A 9 -12.33 -8.29 11.75
C THR A 9 -12.94 -7.38 10.67
N ALA A 10 -13.27 -7.92 9.50
CA ALA A 10 -13.94 -7.17 8.44
C ALA A 10 -15.33 -6.66 8.87
N TRP A 11 -16.11 -7.51 9.56
CA TRP A 11 -17.41 -7.13 10.10
C TRP A 11 -17.32 -6.06 11.19
N LEU A 12 -16.37 -6.18 12.11
CA LEU A 12 -16.15 -5.19 13.16
C LEU A 12 -15.76 -3.83 12.57
N GLN A 13 -14.90 -3.81 11.55
CA GLN A 13 -14.51 -2.57 10.87
C GLN A 13 -15.69 -1.91 10.14
N ALA A 14 -16.50 -2.70 9.44
CA ALA A 14 -17.71 -2.20 8.78
C ALA A 14 -18.72 -1.67 9.80
N ALA A 15 -18.93 -2.39 10.91
CA ALA A 15 -19.77 -1.94 12.01
C ALA A 15 -19.25 -0.64 12.62
N MET A 16 -17.95 -0.51 12.88
CA MET A 16 -17.36 0.73 13.44
C MET A 16 -17.52 1.93 12.50
N LEU A 17 -17.38 1.74 11.17
CA LEU A 17 -17.64 2.79 10.19
C LEU A 17 -19.11 3.24 10.20
N VAL A 18 -20.05 2.29 10.19
CA VAL A 18 -21.48 2.59 10.18
C VAL A 18 -21.90 3.23 11.51
N VAL A 19 -21.51 2.64 12.64
CA VAL A 19 -21.81 3.15 13.97
C VAL A 19 -21.23 4.56 14.13
N GLY A 20 -19.96 4.78 13.80
CA GLY A 20 -19.33 6.10 13.88
C GLY A 20 -20.00 7.12 12.96
N GLY A 21 -20.29 6.72 11.71
CA GLY A 21 -20.96 7.55 10.72
C GLY A 21 -22.40 7.92 11.08
N VAL A 22 -23.09 7.12 11.91
CA VAL A 22 -24.42 7.44 12.43
C VAL A 22 -24.36 8.23 13.74
N LEU A 23 -23.44 7.88 14.66
CA LEU A 23 -23.33 8.55 15.96
C LEU A 23 -22.98 10.04 15.82
N LEU A 24 -22.08 10.38 14.88
CA LEU A 24 -21.65 11.76 14.67
C LEU A 24 -22.81 12.69 14.27
N PRO A 25 -23.58 12.43 13.19
CA PRO A 25 -24.71 13.28 12.85
C PRO A 25 -25.84 13.20 13.88
N LEU A 26 -26.06 12.04 14.50
CA LEU A 26 -27.03 11.90 15.57
C LEU A 26 -26.69 12.80 16.77
N GLY A 27 -25.42 12.84 17.16
CA GLY A 27 -24.93 13.73 18.22
C GLY A 27 -25.15 15.20 17.89
N LEU A 28 -24.91 15.61 16.63
CA LEU A 28 -25.17 16.97 16.17
C LEU A 28 -26.67 17.33 16.27
N VAL A 29 -27.55 16.40 15.88
CA VAL A 29 -29.01 16.57 16.02
C VAL A 29 -29.40 16.73 17.50
N VAL A 30 -28.83 15.92 18.39
CA VAL A 30 -29.08 16.01 19.83
C VAL A 30 -28.63 17.36 20.41
N ILE A 31 -27.48 17.89 19.96
CA ILE A 31 -27.01 19.23 20.36
C ILE A 31 -28.00 20.32 19.92
N VAL A 32 -28.49 20.25 18.68
CA VAL A 32 -29.47 21.21 18.15
C VAL A 32 -30.78 21.15 18.93
N LEU A 33 -31.27 19.95 19.25
CA LEU A 33 -32.47 19.77 20.08
C LEU A 33 -32.28 20.30 21.51
N GLY A 34 -31.10 20.07 22.11
CA GLY A 34 -30.75 20.62 23.42
C GLY A 34 -30.71 22.15 23.42
N TRP A 35 -30.08 22.74 22.40
CA TRP A 35 -30.06 24.19 22.21
C TRP A 35 -31.48 24.75 22.04
N TYR A 36 -32.31 24.11 21.22
CA TYR A 36 -33.70 24.53 21.00
C TYR A 36 -34.50 24.51 22.31
N GLY A 37 -34.38 23.45 23.10
CA GLY A 37 -35.03 23.33 24.41
C GLY A 37 -34.58 24.42 25.38
N ALA A 38 -33.26 24.63 25.52
CA ALA A 38 -32.73 25.67 26.39
C ALA A 38 -33.18 27.08 25.98
N ALA A 39 -33.27 27.35 24.66
CA ALA A 39 -33.69 28.65 24.14
C ALA A 39 -35.19 28.95 24.35
N HIS A 40 -36.04 27.94 24.51
CA HIS A 40 -37.50 28.11 24.66
C HIS A 40 -37.98 28.17 26.12
N THR A 41 -37.07 28.06 27.09
CA THR A 41 -37.42 28.08 28.52
C THR A 41 -36.79 29.29 29.23
N PRO A 42 -37.57 30.09 29.99
CA PRO A 42 -37.03 31.21 30.75
C PRO A 42 -36.34 30.77 32.06
N TYR A 43 -36.55 29.52 32.50
CA TYR A 43 -36.06 29.02 33.76
C TYR A 43 -34.66 28.40 33.64
N LEU A 44 -33.70 28.92 34.40
CA LEU A 44 -32.31 28.45 34.35
C LEU A 44 -32.13 26.98 34.74
N PHE A 45 -32.97 26.45 35.61
CA PHE A 45 -32.89 25.04 36.02
C PHE A 45 -33.25 24.07 34.87
N GLU A 46 -34.20 24.45 34.02
CA GLU A 46 -34.57 23.70 32.82
C GLU A 46 -33.46 23.79 31.77
N GLN A 47 -32.91 24.99 31.57
CA GLN A 47 -31.77 25.22 30.67
C GLN A 47 -30.56 24.36 31.04
N ASN A 48 -30.21 24.26 32.33
CA ASN A 48 -29.08 23.44 32.76
C ASN A 48 -29.31 21.94 32.45
N SER A 49 -30.55 21.47 32.59
CA SER A 49 -30.93 20.10 32.25
C SER A 49 -30.83 19.85 30.73
N TYR A 50 -31.23 20.82 29.89
CA TYR A 50 -31.05 20.75 28.43
C TYR A 50 -29.58 20.81 28.00
N LEU A 51 -28.75 21.62 28.66
CA LEU A 51 -27.32 21.69 28.40
C LEU A 51 -26.60 20.38 28.71
N ILE A 52 -26.95 19.71 29.81
CA ILE A 52 -26.36 18.41 30.16
C ILE A 52 -26.83 17.31 29.20
N SER A 53 -28.15 17.21 28.99
CA SER A 53 -28.74 16.11 28.19
C SER A 53 -28.57 16.27 26.68
N GLY A 54 -28.63 17.49 26.16
CA GLY A 54 -28.47 17.75 24.72
C GLY A 54 -27.05 18.21 24.36
N GLY A 55 -26.45 19.07 25.19
CA GLY A 55 -25.11 19.61 24.95
C GLY A 55 -24.00 18.61 25.29
N VAL A 56 -23.85 18.25 26.57
CA VAL A 56 -22.74 17.39 27.03
C VAL A 56 -22.85 15.97 26.45
N PHE A 57 -24.03 15.36 26.53
CA PHE A 57 -24.25 14.03 25.95
C PHE A 57 -24.14 14.05 24.41
N GLY A 58 -24.72 15.05 23.74
CA GLY A 58 -24.60 15.21 22.29
C GLY A 58 -23.15 15.39 21.84
N LEU A 59 -22.36 16.19 22.57
CA LEU A 59 -20.92 16.33 22.33
C LEU A 59 -20.18 15.00 22.51
N GLY A 60 -20.54 14.22 23.54
CA GLY A 60 -20.01 12.87 23.74
C GLY A 60 -20.27 11.95 22.54
N LEU A 61 -21.48 11.99 21.97
CA LEU A 61 -21.83 11.24 20.76
C LEU A 61 -21.04 11.70 19.52
N VAL A 62 -20.87 13.01 19.33
CA VAL A 62 -20.08 13.57 18.22
C VAL A 62 -18.62 13.13 18.32
N VAL A 63 -18.02 13.24 19.51
CA VAL A 63 -16.63 12.87 19.75
C VAL A 63 -16.45 11.36 19.55
N ALA A 64 -17.26 10.53 20.20
CA ALA A 64 -17.19 9.08 20.06
C ALA A 64 -17.43 8.63 18.61
N GLY A 65 -18.45 9.18 17.95
CA GLY A 65 -18.75 8.90 16.54
C GLY A 65 -17.61 9.27 15.61
N GLY A 66 -17.03 10.46 15.79
CA GLY A 66 -15.87 10.94 15.05
C GLY A 66 -14.65 10.04 15.23
N PHE A 67 -14.31 9.66 16.46
CA PHE A 67 -13.20 8.75 16.73
C PHE A 67 -13.40 7.37 16.12
N LEU A 68 -14.61 6.79 16.22
CA LEU A 68 -14.91 5.49 15.61
C LEU A 68 -14.84 5.54 14.09
N PHE A 69 -15.46 6.55 13.47
CA PHE A 69 -15.48 6.73 12.03
C PHE A 69 -14.05 6.95 11.49
N PHE A 70 -13.31 7.87 12.11
CA PHE A 70 -11.95 8.20 11.71
C PHE A 70 -10.99 7.03 11.92
N GLY A 71 -11.08 6.34 13.06
CA GLY A 71 -10.27 5.16 13.34
C GLY A 71 -10.51 4.03 12.33
N ALA A 72 -11.78 3.77 11.99
CA ALA A 72 -12.12 2.73 11.03
C ALA A 72 -11.75 3.10 9.58
N TRP A 73 -11.78 4.40 9.24
CA TRP A 73 -11.28 4.94 7.97
C TRP A 73 -9.75 4.84 7.87
N LEU A 74 -9.00 5.21 8.92
CA LEU A 74 -7.55 5.05 8.98
C LEU A 74 -7.14 3.59 8.87
N ALA A 75 -7.83 2.67 9.56
CA ALA A 75 -7.58 1.24 9.46
C ALA A 75 -7.76 0.73 8.02
N ARG A 76 -8.75 1.27 7.29
CA ARG A 76 -8.99 0.95 5.88
C ARG A 76 -7.84 1.43 5.00
N ILE A 77 -7.43 2.70 5.13
CA ILE A 77 -6.31 3.25 4.36
C ILE A 77 -5.02 2.47 4.63
N ALA A 78 -4.76 2.10 5.89
CA ALA A 78 -3.59 1.32 6.24
C ALA A 78 -3.61 -0.08 5.58
N ALA A 79 -4.78 -0.73 5.50
CA ALA A 79 -4.94 -2.01 4.82
C ALA A 79 -4.73 -1.86 3.29
N ASP A 80 -5.34 -0.84 2.68
CA ASP A 80 -5.21 -0.56 1.25
C ASP A 80 -3.74 -0.25 0.87
N ASN A 81 -3.03 0.50 1.72
CA ASN A 81 -1.62 0.81 1.51
C ASN A 81 -0.72 -0.44 1.59
N ARG A 82 -0.97 -1.35 2.54
CA ARG A 82 -0.23 -2.62 2.64
C ARG A 82 -0.40 -3.46 1.38
N GLU A 83 -1.64 -3.55 0.87
CA GLU A 83 -1.93 -4.29 -0.36
C GLU A 83 -1.27 -3.63 -1.58
N ALA A 84 -1.27 -2.29 -1.67
CA ALA A 84 -0.55 -1.57 -2.71
C ALA A 84 0.96 -1.85 -2.68
N MET A 85 1.59 -1.82 -1.49
CA MET A 85 3.00 -2.17 -1.33
C MET A 85 3.30 -3.61 -1.74
N HIS A 86 2.43 -4.57 -1.38
CA HIS A 86 2.58 -5.96 -1.81
C HIS A 86 2.44 -6.16 -3.32
N ARG A 87 1.58 -5.37 -4.00
CA ARG A 87 1.47 -5.40 -5.46
C ARG A 87 2.72 -4.83 -6.13
N LEU A 88 3.26 -3.73 -5.61
CA LEU A 88 4.51 -3.15 -6.10
C LEU A 88 5.68 -4.12 -5.92
N ALA A 89 5.84 -4.70 -4.73
CA ALA A 89 6.88 -5.68 -4.46
C ALA A 89 6.80 -6.90 -5.40
N ARG A 90 5.60 -7.43 -5.65
CA ARG A 90 5.39 -8.52 -6.62
C ARG A 90 5.68 -8.10 -8.05
N GLY A 91 5.36 -6.87 -8.44
CA GLY A 91 5.68 -6.32 -9.76
C GLY A 91 7.19 -6.20 -9.96
N LEU A 92 7.91 -5.68 -8.96
CA LEU A 92 9.37 -5.59 -8.97
C LEU A 92 10.02 -6.98 -9.03
N ASP A 93 9.51 -7.95 -8.28
CA ASP A 93 10.02 -9.32 -8.32
C ASP A 93 9.77 -9.98 -9.69
N ALA A 94 8.59 -9.78 -10.28
CA ALA A 94 8.31 -10.26 -11.64
C ALA A 94 9.24 -9.62 -12.68
N LEU A 95 9.51 -8.30 -12.56
CA LEU A 95 10.45 -7.59 -13.43
C LEU A 95 11.88 -8.10 -13.24
N ALA A 96 12.33 -8.30 -12.00
CA ALA A 96 13.63 -8.86 -11.69
C ALA A 96 13.76 -10.29 -12.25
N GLN A 97 12.70 -11.09 -12.19
CA GLN A 97 12.67 -12.42 -12.80
C GLN A 97 12.69 -12.38 -14.34
N THR A 98 12.10 -11.37 -14.99
CA THR A 98 12.19 -11.22 -16.45
C THR A 98 13.55 -10.67 -16.89
N ALA A 99 14.11 -9.72 -16.12
CA ALA A 99 15.46 -9.18 -16.36
C ALA A 99 16.54 -10.25 -16.08
N GLY A 100 16.35 -11.09 -15.06
CA GLY A 100 17.21 -12.26 -14.82
C GLY A 100 17.00 -13.40 -15.82
N ARG A 101 15.87 -13.41 -16.55
CA ARG A 101 15.60 -14.30 -17.69
C ARG A 101 16.02 -13.69 -19.03
N GLU A 102 16.64 -12.52 -19.04
CA GLU A 102 17.32 -11.99 -20.21
C GLU A 102 18.28 -13.07 -20.73
N ALA A 103 18.07 -13.47 -21.99
CA ALA A 103 18.43 -14.78 -22.49
C ALA A 103 19.91 -15.12 -22.24
N PRO A 104 20.25 -16.35 -21.79
CA PRO A 104 21.59 -16.85 -22.04
C PRO A 104 21.83 -16.77 -23.55
N GLY A 105 22.82 -15.99 -23.98
CA GLY A 105 23.36 -16.15 -25.32
C GLY A 105 23.50 -14.94 -26.23
N THR A 106 23.35 -13.69 -25.77
CA THR A 106 24.03 -12.60 -26.51
C THR A 106 25.48 -12.55 -26.08
N LEU A 107 26.24 -13.44 -26.69
CA LEU A 107 27.68 -13.50 -26.57
C LEU A 107 28.28 -12.45 -27.50
N VAL A 108 29.28 -11.72 -27.01
CA VAL A 108 29.96 -10.67 -27.76
C VAL A 108 31.46 -10.92 -27.75
N ALA A 109 32.12 -10.63 -28.85
CA ALA A 109 33.58 -10.68 -28.97
C ALA A 109 34.10 -9.37 -29.57
N THR A 110 35.34 -9.02 -29.24
CA THR A 110 36.03 -7.88 -29.83
C THR A 110 36.56 -8.24 -31.21
N SER A 111 36.68 -7.28 -32.13
CA SER A 111 37.08 -7.56 -33.52
C SER A 111 38.46 -8.19 -33.68
N LYS A 112 39.34 -8.05 -32.66
CA LYS A 112 40.70 -8.64 -32.64
C LYS A 112 40.89 -9.70 -31.55
N GLY A 113 39.89 -9.95 -30.71
CA GLY A 113 39.99 -10.86 -29.58
C GLY A 113 39.45 -12.25 -29.89
N SER A 114 40.12 -13.28 -29.36
CA SER A 114 39.66 -14.66 -29.43
C SER A 114 38.78 -15.07 -28.24
N MET A 115 38.41 -14.11 -27.37
CA MET A 115 37.59 -14.38 -26.19
C MET A 115 36.13 -13.97 -26.42
N VAL A 116 35.22 -14.82 -25.96
CA VAL A 116 33.78 -14.54 -25.91
C VAL A 116 33.41 -14.04 -24.52
N HIS A 117 32.56 -13.03 -24.50
CA HIS A 117 32.07 -12.35 -23.30
C HIS A 117 30.54 -12.37 -23.26
N ARG A 118 29.96 -12.31 -22.06
CA ARG A 118 28.56 -11.88 -21.92
C ARG A 118 28.48 -10.36 -22.18
N VAL A 119 27.35 -9.90 -22.73
CA VAL A 119 27.11 -8.48 -23.04
C VAL A 119 27.27 -7.54 -21.83
N ASP A 120 27.11 -8.05 -20.61
CA ASP A 120 27.23 -7.32 -19.35
C ASP A 120 28.62 -7.43 -18.69
N CYS A 121 29.64 -7.96 -19.39
CA CYS A 121 30.97 -8.10 -18.82
C CYS A 121 31.66 -6.72 -18.68
N PRO A 122 32.21 -6.37 -17.48
CA PRO A 122 32.82 -5.06 -17.25
C PRO A 122 34.05 -4.78 -18.14
N LEU A 123 34.68 -5.81 -18.71
CA LEU A 123 35.82 -5.67 -19.63
C LEU A 123 35.44 -5.15 -21.03
N VAL A 124 34.16 -5.27 -21.39
CA VAL A 124 33.64 -4.87 -22.71
C VAL A 124 32.78 -3.61 -22.64
N GLY A 125 32.44 -3.12 -21.44
CA GLY A 125 31.55 -1.97 -21.25
C GLY A 125 32.05 -0.63 -21.80
N GLU A 126 33.36 -0.46 -22.00
CA GLU A 126 33.96 0.75 -22.58
C GLU A 126 34.49 0.55 -24.01
N ARG A 127 34.26 -0.61 -24.62
CA ARG A 127 34.73 -0.92 -25.97
C ARG A 127 33.64 -0.65 -27.01
N GLU A 128 34.04 -0.21 -28.19
CA GLU A 128 33.14 0.02 -29.32
C GLU A 128 33.31 -1.03 -30.43
N ASP A 129 34.36 -1.86 -30.36
CA ASP A 129 34.73 -2.86 -31.35
C ASP A 129 34.06 -4.24 -31.13
N LEU A 130 32.83 -4.25 -30.61
CA LEU A 130 32.10 -5.49 -30.32
C LEU A 130 31.22 -5.92 -31.49
N HIS A 131 31.15 -7.23 -31.69
CA HIS A 131 30.16 -7.87 -32.55
C HIS A 131 29.52 -9.06 -31.82
N VAL A 132 28.29 -9.39 -32.20
CA VAL A 132 27.53 -10.51 -31.63
C VAL A 132 28.05 -11.83 -32.20
N VAL A 133 28.29 -12.80 -31.33
CA VAL A 133 28.78 -14.15 -31.66
C VAL A 133 27.68 -15.16 -31.30
N PRO A 134 27.34 -16.12 -32.17
CA PRO A 134 26.41 -17.20 -31.85
C PRO A 134 26.96 -18.10 -30.72
N VAL A 135 26.06 -18.73 -29.97
CA VAL A 135 26.39 -19.55 -28.79
C VAL A 135 27.35 -20.71 -29.12
N ASP A 136 27.23 -21.30 -30.31
CA ASP A 136 28.07 -22.41 -30.80
C ASP A 136 29.28 -21.93 -31.62
N GLY A 137 29.85 -20.77 -31.31
CA GLY A 137 30.96 -20.18 -32.06
C GLY A 137 32.27 -20.96 -31.93
N ASP A 138 32.48 -21.95 -32.81
CA ASP A 138 33.74 -22.70 -32.91
C ASP A 138 34.95 -21.76 -33.04
N GLY A 139 35.91 -21.88 -32.12
CA GLY A 139 37.19 -21.16 -32.16
C GLY A 139 37.36 -20.01 -31.15
N PHE A 140 36.36 -19.71 -30.32
CA PHE A 140 36.48 -18.73 -29.25
C PHE A 140 36.72 -19.36 -27.87
N GLN A 141 37.53 -18.70 -27.05
CA GLN A 141 37.79 -19.07 -25.66
C GLN A 141 36.80 -18.35 -24.74
N PRO A 142 36.27 -19.02 -23.70
CA PRO A 142 35.40 -18.33 -22.74
C PRO A 142 36.23 -17.35 -21.91
N CYS A 143 35.74 -16.13 -21.74
CA CYS A 143 36.40 -15.16 -20.87
C CYS A 143 36.44 -15.68 -19.42
N GLY A 144 37.62 -15.68 -18.80
CA GLY A 144 37.80 -16.18 -17.42
C GLY A 144 37.10 -15.34 -16.33
N VAL A 145 36.68 -14.11 -16.65
CA VAL A 145 36.01 -13.20 -15.70
C VAL A 145 34.49 -13.36 -15.72
N CYS A 146 33.88 -13.47 -16.90
CA CYS A 146 32.42 -13.60 -17.03
C CYS A 146 31.94 -15.03 -17.33
N GLN A 147 32.86 -15.97 -17.57
CA GLN A 147 32.65 -17.42 -17.74
C GLN A 147 31.35 -17.73 -18.49
N PRO A 148 31.20 -17.27 -19.75
CA PRO A 148 30.00 -17.52 -20.53
C PRO A 148 29.82 -19.03 -20.79
N PRO A 149 28.57 -19.54 -20.81
CA PRO A 149 28.29 -20.90 -21.25
C PRO A 149 28.56 -20.98 -22.76
N LEU A 150 29.57 -21.76 -23.14
CA LEU A 150 29.83 -22.22 -24.51
C LEU A 150 29.16 -23.57 -24.72
#